data_AF-A0A2V7MC99-F1
#
_entry.id   AF-A0A2V7MC99-F1
#
_cell.length_a   1.000
_cell.length_b   1.000
_cell.length_c   1.000
_cell.angle_alpha   90.00
_cell.angle_beta   90.00
_cell.angle_gamma   90.00
#
_symmetry.space_group_name_H-M   'P 1'
#
loop_
_entity.id
_entity.type
_entity.pdbx_description
1 polymer ?
#
loop_
_entity_poly.entity_id
_entity_poly.type
_entity_poly.pdbx_seq_one_letter_code
_entity_poly.pdbx_strand_id
1 'polypeptide(L)'
;AGALNERRAECEAAVARLKLDLPELVWLASWPARWLPRLKRALPEPLRSRALHVVGETARTRFGAQLLARGQVRRFGELLYESHESCRRLYECSAPELDLVVAAARRAGALGARLTGAGWGGAVLVLLGKGNGRTGRGEAKVAARIRRAFATAFGREPSITAVRPSGGARGGRLG
;
A
#
# COMPACT_ATOMS: atom_id res chain seq x y z
N ALA A 1 -4.23 16.04 -17.67
CA ALA A 1 -3.97 14.60 -17.43
C ALA A 1 -4.24 14.30 -15.95
N GLY A 2 -4.78 13.12 -15.60
CA GLY A 2 -5.09 12.78 -14.19
C GLY A 2 -3.84 12.42 -13.37
N ALA A 3 -3.95 12.46 -12.03
CA ALA A 3 -2.83 12.26 -11.10
C ALA A 3 -2.08 10.91 -11.28
N LEU A 4 -2.78 9.85 -11.70
CA LEU A 4 -2.14 8.57 -12.02
C LEU A 4 -1.18 8.68 -13.23
N ASN A 5 -1.60 9.41 -14.27
CA ASN A 5 -0.77 9.60 -15.46
C ASN A 5 0.46 10.47 -15.15
N GLU A 6 0.32 11.43 -14.24
CA GLU A 6 1.44 12.22 -13.74
C GLU A 6 2.46 11.33 -13.02
N ARG A 7 2.02 10.48 -12.08
CA ARG A 7 2.92 9.53 -11.40
C ARG A 7 3.63 8.58 -12.36
N ARG A 8 2.92 8.13 -13.40
CA ARG A 8 3.50 7.32 -14.47
C ARG A 8 4.60 8.09 -15.20
N ALA A 9 4.32 9.31 -15.64
CA ALA A 9 5.28 10.15 -16.35
C ALA A 9 6.52 10.45 -15.49
N GLU A 10 6.36 10.72 -14.19
CA GLU A 10 7.49 10.90 -13.26
C GLU A 10 8.32 9.61 -13.12
N CYS A 11 7.70 8.43 -13.06
CA CYS A 11 8.45 7.17 -13.03
C CYS A 11 9.22 6.93 -14.34
N GLU A 12 8.61 7.23 -15.50
CA GLU A 12 9.25 7.11 -16.82
C GLU A 12 10.43 8.08 -16.96
N ALA A 13 10.28 9.33 -16.51
CA ALA A 13 11.36 10.32 -16.47
C ALA A 13 12.50 9.89 -15.53
N ALA A 14 12.20 9.30 -14.37
CA ALA A 14 13.20 8.76 -13.47
C ALA A 14 14.03 7.64 -14.14
N VAL A 15 13.37 6.73 -14.87
CA VAL A 15 14.06 5.69 -15.66
C VAL A 15 14.96 6.33 -16.72
N ALA A 16 14.44 7.28 -17.50
CA ALA A 16 15.20 7.94 -18.55
C ALA A 16 16.47 8.61 -18.02
N ARG A 17 16.40 9.28 -16.86
CA ARG A 17 17.56 9.92 -16.24
C ARG A 17 18.58 8.91 -15.72
N LEU A 18 18.13 7.83 -15.09
CA LEU A 18 19.03 6.80 -14.55
C LEU A 18 19.72 6.01 -15.66
N LYS A 19 19.08 5.83 -16.82
CA LYS A 19 19.66 5.15 -18.00
C LYS A 19 20.93 5.80 -18.53
N LEU A 20 21.13 7.09 -18.29
CA LEU A 20 22.38 7.78 -18.69
C LEU A 20 23.61 7.19 -18.00
N ASP A 21 23.44 6.76 -16.75
CA ASP A 21 24.51 6.17 -15.94
C ASP A 21 24.43 4.63 -15.91
N LEU A 22 23.25 4.06 -16.21
CA LEU A 22 22.91 2.64 -16.07
C LEU A 22 22.06 2.16 -17.24
N PRO A 23 22.66 1.96 -18.43
CA PRO A 23 21.95 1.70 -19.68
C PRO A 23 21.13 0.40 -19.68
N GLU A 24 21.48 -0.57 -18.83
CA GLU A 24 20.77 -1.83 -18.65
C GLU A 24 19.45 -1.71 -17.87
N LEU A 25 19.18 -0.54 -17.25
CA LEU A 25 17.93 -0.30 -16.54
C LEU A 25 16.75 -0.30 -17.50
N VAL A 26 15.84 -1.27 -17.37
CA VAL A 26 14.58 -1.27 -18.15
C VAL A 26 13.44 -0.64 -17.35
N TRP A 27 13.23 -1.06 -16.11
CA TRP A 27 12.14 -0.60 -15.24
C TRP A 27 12.62 -0.42 -13.80
N LEU A 28 12.07 0.55 -13.06
CA LEU A 28 12.37 0.75 -11.63
C LEU A 28 12.10 -0.52 -10.80
N ALA A 29 11.03 -1.25 -11.09
CA ALA A 29 10.69 -2.49 -10.38
C ALA A 29 11.68 -3.64 -10.62
N SER A 30 12.52 -3.55 -11.64
CA SER A 30 13.57 -4.55 -11.91
C SER A 30 14.76 -4.43 -10.95
N TRP A 31 14.88 -3.31 -10.23
CA TRP A 31 16.07 -3.01 -9.43
C TRP A 31 16.09 -3.70 -8.07
N PRO A 32 17.23 -4.29 -7.65
CA PRO A 32 17.40 -4.79 -6.29
C PRO A 32 17.51 -3.64 -5.28
N ALA A 33 16.92 -3.82 -4.10
CA ALA A 33 16.88 -2.82 -3.02
C ALA A 33 18.27 -2.30 -2.58
N ARG A 34 19.34 -3.08 -2.78
CA ARG A 34 20.74 -2.66 -2.48
C ARG A 34 21.16 -1.38 -3.20
N TRP A 35 20.46 -0.99 -4.26
CA TRP A 35 20.74 0.22 -5.04
C TRP A 35 20.00 1.48 -4.54
N LEU A 36 19.07 1.35 -3.58
CA LEU A 36 18.36 2.49 -2.97
C LEU A 36 19.28 3.64 -2.50
N PRO A 37 20.47 3.38 -1.91
CA PRO A 37 21.39 4.45 -1.52
C PRO A 37 21.91 5.26 -2.72
N ARG A 38 22.10 4.63 -3.88
CA ARG A 38 22.61 5.28 -5.10
C ARG A 38 21.56 6.19 -5.74
N LEU A 39 20.27 5.82 -5.64
CA LEU A 39 19.16 6.64 -6.16
C LEU A 39 19.03 8.00 -5.47
N LYS A 40 19.42 8.09 -4.19
CA LYS A 40 19.22 9.32 -3.40
C LYS A 40 19.99 10.52 -3.97
N ARG A 41 21.11 10.29 -4.66
CA ARG A 41 21.97 11.33 -5.22
C ARG A 41 21.76 11.53 -6.74
N ALA A 42 21.24 10.53 -7.43
CA ALA A 42 21.16 10.53 -8.90
C ALA A 42 19.93 11.26 -9.46
N LEU A 43 18.88 11.46 -8.66
CA LEU A 43 17.60 12.02 -9.10
C LEU A 43 17.21 13.28 -8.32
N PRO A 44 16.66 14.31 -9.00
CA PRO A 44 15.98 15.42 -8.34
C PRO A 44 14.60 14.98 -7.82
N GLU A 45 13.98 15.78 -6.95
CA GLU A 45 12.54 15.64 -6.67
C GLU A 45 11.71 16.14 -7.86
N PRO A 46 10.49 15.59 -8.08
CA PRO A 46 9.86 14.48 -7.33
C PRO A 46 10.33 13.08 -7.78
N LEU A 47 11.12 12.98 -8.85
CA LEU A 47 11.53 11.72 -9.49
C LEU A 47 12.20 10.76 -8.49
N ARG A 48 13.05 11.30 -7.62
CA ARG A 48 13.72 10.55 -6.55
C ARG A 48 12.72 9.88 -5.63
N SER A 49 11.71 10.60 -5.14
CA SER A 49 10.67 10.04 -4.28
C SER A 49 9.88 8.94 -4.98
N ARG A 50 9.53 9.12 -6.25
CA ARG A 50 8.84 8.07 -7.04
C ARG A 50 9.69 6.82 -7.21
N ALA A 51 10.97 6.99 -7.56
CA ALA A 51 11.91 5.88 -7.70
C ALA A 51 12.09 5.10 -6.39
N LEU A 52 12.27 5.82 -5.27
CA LEU A 52 12.38 5.21 -3.94
C LEU A 52 11.11 4.46 -3.55
N HIS A 53 9.93 5.01 -3.86
CA HIS A 53 8.66 4.30 -3.65
C HIS A 53 8.62 2.99 -4.45
N VAL A 54 8.81 3.03 -5.77
CA VAL A 54 8.63 1.85 -6.63
C VAL A 54 9.62 0.73 -6.28
N VAL A 55 10.89 1.05 -6.07
CA VAL A 55 11.92 0.07 -5.69
C VAL A 55 11.63 -0.48 -4.29
N GLY A 56 11.31 0.40 -3.33
CA GLY A 56 10.99 0.01 -1.96
C GLY A 56 9.74 -0.86 -1.87
N GLU A 57 8.69 -0.51 -2.62
CA GLU A 57 7.43 -1.26 -2.68
C GLU A 57 7.64 -2.65 -3.30
N THR A 58 8.42 -2.74 -4.38
CA THR A 58 8.77 -4.04 -4.98
C THR A 58 9.50 -4.94 -3.98
N ALA A 59 10.46 -4.38 -3.23
CA ALA A 59 11.18 -5.11 -2.19
C ALA A 59 10.24 -5.55 -1.05
N ARG A 60 9.38 -4.66 -0.56
CA ARG A 60 8.38 -4.97 0.48
C ARG A 60 7.41 -6.06 0.03
N THR A 61 6.96 -6.04 -1.22
CA THR A 61 6.08 -7.08 -1.76
C THR A 61 6.76 -8.45 -1.77
N ARG A 62 8.01 -8.53 -2.25
CA ARG A 62 8.79 -9.79 -2.24
C ARG A 62 9.01 -10.30 -0.82
N PHE A 63 9.37 -9.42 0.10
CA PHE A 63 9.58 -9.78 1.51
C PHE A 63 8.27 -10.20 2.20
N GLY A 64 7.17 -9.49 1.91
CA GLY A 64 5.84 -9.81 2.41
C GLY A 64 5.38 -11.20 2.01
N ALA A 65 5.62 -11.61 0.75
CA ALA A 65 5.34 -12.97 0.28
C ALA A 65 6.11 -14.02 1.10
N GLN A 66 7.39 -13.77 1.40
CA GLN A 66 8.20 -14.67 2.24
C GLN A 66 7.67 -14.75 3.68
N LEU A 67 7.24 -13.64 4.26
CA LEU A 67 6.64 -13.61 5.60
C LEU A 67 5.34 -14.41 5.65
N LEU A 68 4.48 -14.23 4.65
CA LEU A 68 3.22 -14.97 4.54
C LEU A 68 3.46 -16.48 4.38
N ALA A 69 4.41 -16.88 3.53
CA ALA A 69 4.79 -18.29 3.37
C ALA A 69 5.28 -18.94 4.67
N ARG A 70 5.86 -18.14 5.58
CA ARG A 70 6.34 -18.57 6.90
C ARG A 70 5.31 -18.36 8.03
N GLY A 71 4.07 -17.97 7.70
CA GLY A 71 3.02 -17.71 8.69
C GLY A 71 3.25 -16.47 9.57
N GLN A 72 4.19 -15.59 9.21
CA GLN A 72 4.57 -14.40 9.99
C GLN A 72 3.62 -13.21 9.73
N VAL A 73 2.31 -13.42 9.94
CA VAL A 73 1.23 -12.48 9.58
C VAL A 73 1.35 -11.14 10.31
N ARG A 74 1.80 -11.13 11.57
CA ARG A 74 2.02 -9.88 12.32
C ARG A 74 3.08 -9.00 11.65
N ARG A 75 4.21 -9.58 11.25
CA ARG A 75 5.30 -8.85 10.56
C ARG A 75 4.85 -8.40 9.18
N PHE A 76 4.07 -9.21 8.47
CA PHE A 76 3.45 -8.79 7.21
C PHE A 76 2.53 -7.58 7.41
N GLY A 77 1.78 -7.53 8.51
CA GLY A 77 0.95 -6.37 8.87
C GLY A 77 1.74 -5.07 9.03
N GLU A 78 2.91 -5.10 9.66
CA GLU A 78 3.78 -3.93 9.76
C GLU A 78 4.24 -3.42 8.38
N LEU A 79 4.53 -4.33 7.43
CA LEU A 79 4.85 -3.93 6.05
C LEU A 79 3.70 -3.19 5.34
N LEU A 80 2.43 -3.46 5.71
CA LEU A 80 1.30 -2.71 5.17
C LEU A 80 1.36 -1.25 5.62
N TYR A 81 1.70 -0.99 6.90
CA TYR A 81 1.85 0.38 7.39
C TYR A 81 3.04 1.09 6.74
N GLU A 82 4.19 0.42 6.61
CA GLU A 82 5.35 0.98 5.91
C GLU A 82 5.05 1.31 4.45
N SER A 83 4.30 0.43 3.78
CA SER A 83 3.86 0.64 2.42
C SER A 83 2.90 1.83 2.30
N HIS A 84 1.92 1.94 3.20
CA HIS A 84 1.01 3.09 3.22
C HIS A 84 1.76 4.41 3.42
N GLU A 85 2.73 4.45 4.34
CA GLU A 85 3.54 5.65 4.56
C GLU A 85 4.39 5.99 3.33
N SER A 86 4.86 4.98 2.61
CA SER A 86 5.53 5.17 1.32
C SER A 86 4.58 5.72 0.24
N CYS A 87 3.35 5.22 0.15
CA CYS A 87 2.33 5.77 -0.74
C CYS A 87 2.00 7.23 -0.39
N ARG A 88 1.95 7.57 0.90
CA ARG A 88 1.65 8.91 1.40
C ARG A 88 2.78 9.90 1.15
N ARG A 89 4.02 9.56 1.53
CA ARG A 89 5.15 10.49 1.48
C ARG A 89 5.95 10.46 0.18
N LEU A 90 6.19 9.26 -0.35
CA LEU A 90 7.10 9.09 -1.49
C LEU A 90 6.35 9.07 -2.82
N TYR A 91 5.16 8.46 -2.85
CA TYR A 91 4.33 8.42 -4.05
C TYR A 91 3.23 9.47 -4.08
N GLU A 92 2.94 10.12 -2.96
CA GLU A 92 1.93 11.18 -2.84
C GLU A 92 0.59 10.80 -3.50
N CYS A 93 0.14 9.56 -3.25
CA CYS A 93 -1.13 9.03 -3.74
C CYS A 93 -2.13 8.70 -2.62
N SER A 94 -1.90 9.17 -1.39
CA SER A 94 -2.89 9.01 -0.32
C SER A 94 -3.97 10.10 -0.37
N ALA A 95 -4.88 10.06 0.60
CA ALA A 95 -5.88 11.09 0.86
C ALA A 95 -6.15 11.17 2.38
N PRO A 96 -6.64 12.31 2.91
CA PRO A 96 -6.94 12.47 4.33
C PRO A 96 -7.85 11.36 4.88
N GLU A 97 -8.84 10.95 4.10
CA GLU A 97 -9.75 9.85 4.43
C GLU A 97 -9.01 8.53 4.63
N LEU A 98 -8.08 8.19 3.73
CA LEU A 98 -7.31 6.95 3.77
C LEU A 98 -6.36 6.95 4.96
N ASP A 99 -5.64 8.06 5.16
CA ASP A 99 -4.71 8.27 6.28
C ASP A 99 -5.43 8.11 7.63
N LEU A 100 -6.64 8.69 7.74
CA LEU A 100 -7.46 8.60 8.95
C LEU A 100 -7.90 7.15 9.22
N VAL A 101 -8.35 6.42 8.20
CA VAL A 101 -8.76 5.02 8.36
C VAL A 101 -7.58 4.17 8.81
N VAL A 102 -6.40 4.32 8.18
CA VAL A 102 -5.19 3.59 8.57
C VAL A 102 -4.79 3.89 10.01
N ALA A 103 -4.79 5.17 10.42
CA ALA A 103 -4.46 5.58 11.78
C ALA A 103 -5.48 5.10 12.82
N ALA A 104 -6.78 5.11 12.48
CA ALA A 104 -7.83 4.60 13.35
C ALA A 104 -7.72 3.08 13.53
N ALA A 105 -7.48 2.34 12.45
CA ALA A 105 -7.27 0.89 12.47
C ALA A 105 -6.06 0.50 13.35
N ARG A 106 -4.93 1.21 13.19
CA ARG A 106 -3.72 0.98 14.01
C ARG A 106 -3.99 1.17 15.49
N ARG A 107 -4.62 2.29 15.86
CA ARG A 107 -4.99 2.58 17.26
C ARG A 107 -5.98 1.57 17.85
N ALA A 108 -6.80 0.94 17.01
CA ALA A 108 -7.74 -0.09 17.44
C ALA A 108 -7.12 -1.49 17.56
N GLY A 109 -5.86 -1.67 17.16
CA GLY A 109 -5.12 -2.94 17.28
C GLY A 109 -5.19 -3.83 16.03
N ALA A 110 -5.43 -3.26 14.85
CA ALA A 110 -5.20 -3.97 13.60
C ALA A 110 -3.72 -4.36 13.46
N LEU A 111 -3.43 -5.48 12.80
CA LEU A 111 -2.06 -5.93 12.55
C LEU A 111 -1.38 -5.06 11.48
N GLY A 112 -2.16 -4.54 10.54
CA GLY A 112 -1.68 -3.76 9.40
C GLY A 112 -2.84 -3.06 8.72
N ALA A 113 -2.60 -1.91 8.11
CA ALA A 113 -3.56 -1.29 7.20
C ALA A 113 -2.86 -0.47 6.13
N ARG A 114 -3.43 -0.45 4.91
CA ARG A 114 -2.94 0.37 3.80
C ARG A 114 -4.02 0.73 2.82
N LEU A 115 -3.84 1.84 2.11
CA LEU A 115 -4.62 2.09 0.89
C LEU A 115 -4.44 0.96 -0.14
N THR A 116 -5.48 0.73 -0.92
CA THR A 116 -5.48 -0.23 -2.04
C THR A 116 -6.13 0.37 -3.27
N GLY A 117 -5.69 -0.04 -4.46
CA GLY A 117 -6.01 0.62 -5.72
C GLY A 117 -5.05 1.77 -6.03
N ALA A 118 -5.48 2.69 -6.89
CA ALA A 118 -4.62 3.76 -7.41
C ALA A 118 -4.24 4.81 -6.36
N GLY A 119 -5.09 5.03 -5.34
CA GLY A 119 -4.94 6.13 -4.39
C GLY A 119 -5.85 7.33 -4.69
N TRP A 120 -5.57 8.47 -4.07
CA TRP A 120 -6.35 9.71 -4.11
C TRP A 120 -7.83 9.53 -3.74
N GLY A 121 -8.10 8.57 -2.86
CA GLY A 121 -9.44 8.12 -2.47
C GLY A 121 -9.57 6.60 -2.57
N GLY A 122 -10.80 6.10 -2.51
CA GLY A 122 -11.09 4.67 -2.63
C GLY A 122 -11.08 3.94 -1.29
N ALA A 123 -10.28 2.86 -1.20
CA ALA A 123 -10.40 1.88 -0.12
C ALA A 123 -9.09 1.67 0.65
N VAL A 124 -9.24 1.21 1.91
CA VAL A 124 -8.16 0.76 2.77
C VAL A 124 -8.36 -0.72 3.09
N LEU A 125 -7.32 -1.52 2.87
CA LEU A 125 -7.24 -2.89 3.38
C LEU A 125 -6.81 -2.83 4.85
N VAL A 126 -7.56 -3.50 5.73
CA VAL A 126 -7.24 -3.64 7.15
C VAL A 126 -7.05 -5.11 7.50
N LEU A 127 -5.87 -5.47 8.01
CA LEU A 127 -5.51 -6.82 8.41
C LEU A 127 -5.73 -7.03 9.91
N LEU A 128 -6.51 -8.05 10.26
CA LEU A 128 -6.82 -8.43 11.64
C LEU A 128 -6.18 -9.77 12.01
N GLY A 129 -5.78 -9.94 13.28
CA GLY A 129 -5.24 -11.20 13.79
C GLY A 129 -6.34 -12.22 14.11
N LYS A 130 -6.00 -13.52 14.16
CA LYS A 130 -6.94 -14.62 14.48
C LYS A 130 -7.69 -14.41 15.82
N GLY A 131 -7.07 -13.79 16.83
CA GLY A 131 -7.73 -13.43 18.10
C GLY A 131 -8.74 -12.29 18.01
N ASN A 132 -8.67 -11.48 16.95
CA ASN A 132 -9.65 -10.43 16.65
C ASN A 132 -10.83 -10.94 15.81
N GLY A 133 -10.68 -12.09 15.14
CA GLY A 133 -11.66 -12.65 14.19
C GLY A 133 -12.34 -13.96 14.61
N ARG A 134 -11.81 -14.73 15.58
CA ARG A 134 -12.45 -16.00 16.02
C ARG A 134 -13.72 -15.82 16.86
N THR A 135 -13.91 -14.65 17.46
CA THR A 135 -15.11 -14.29 18.24
C THR A 135 -15.81 -13.03 17.71
N GLY A 136 -15.39 -12.47 16.57
CA GLY A 136 -15.92 -11.23 15.98
C GLY A 136 -15.65 -9.93 16.75
N ARG A 137 -15.26 -9.99 18.03
CA ARG A 137 -15.10 -8.79 18.88
C ARG A 137 -14.03 -7.82 18.41
N GLY A 138 -12.90 -8.33 17.90
CA GLY A 138 -11.80 -7.47 17.45
C GLY A 138 -12.13 -6.75 16.14
N GLU A 139 -12.82 -7.42 15.22
CA GLU A 139 -13.36 -6.80 14.01
C GLU A 139 -14.36 -5.70 14.35
N ALA A 140 -15.36 -5.99 15.19
CA ALA A 140 -16.37 -5.02 15.61
C ALA A 140 -15.73 -3.78 16.28
N LYS A 141 -14.75 -3.99 17.16
CA LYS A 141 -13.98 -2.91 17.80
C LYS A 141 -13.27 -2.02 16.78
N VAL A 142 -12.56 -2.62 15.82
CA VAL A 142 -11.82 -1.88 14.79
C VAL A 142 -12.78 -1.13 13.88
N ALA A 143 -13.84 -1.78 13.40
CA ALA A 143 -14.86 -1.17 12.56
C ALA A 143 -15.55 0.02 13.26
N ALA A 144 -15.97 -0.14 14.52
CA ALA A 144 -16.59 0.94 15.30
C ALA A 144 -15.65 2.13 15.48
N ARG A 145 -14.35 1.87 15.73
CA ARG A 145 -13.35 2.95 15.87
C ARG A 145 -13.15 3.71 14.56
N ILE A 146 -13.11 3.01 13.43
CA ILE A 146 -13.00 3.61 12.09
C ILE A 146 -14.23 4.45 11.79
N ARG A 147 -15.45 3.89 11.93
CA ARG A 147 -16.70 4.62 11.68
C ARG A 147 -16.80 5.90 12.51
N ARG A 148 -16.56 5.80 13.82
CA ARG A 148 -16.56 6.97 14.72
C ARG A 148 -15.56 8.03 14.27
N ALA A 149 -14.30 7.65 14.01
CA ALA A 149 -13.27 8.60 13.61
C ALA A 149 -13.61 9.28 12.29
N PHE A 150 -14.14 8.52 11.33
CA PHE A 150 -14.49 9.03 10.00
C PHE A 150 -15.71 9.95 10.05
N ALA A 151 -16.76 9.56 10.79
CA ALA A 151 -17.94 10.40 10.99
C ALA A 151 -17.59 11.71 11.70
N THR A 152 -16.74 11.68 12.71
CA THR A 152 -16.26 12.89 13.40
C THR A 152 -15.49 13.82 12.46
N ALA A 153 -14.65 13.29 11.56
CA ALA A 153 -13.80 14.10 10.70
C ALA A 153 -14.50 14.59 9.41
N PHE A 154 -15.43 13.80 8.87
CA PHE A 154 -15.97 14.01 7.52
C PHE A 154 -17.51 14.05 7.45
N GLY A 155 -18.23 13.95 8.57
CA GLY A 155 -19.69 14.06 8.61
C GLY A 155 -20.46 12.93 7.92
N ARG A 156 -19.79 11.82 7.57
CA ARG A 156 -20.37 10.65 6.90
C ARG A 156 -19.72 9.36 7.40
N GLU A 157 -20.32 8.20 7.12
CA GLU A 157 -19.72 6.91 7.46
C GLU A 157 -19.06 6.22 6.25
N PRO A 158 -17.96 5.48 6.46
CA PRO A 158 -17.36 4.64 5.44
C PRO A 158 -18.07 3.29 5.36
N SER A 159 -18.14 2.71 4.17
CA SER A 159 -18.53 1.31 4.00
C SER A 159 -17.40 0.39 4.45
N ILE A 160 -17.73 -0.64 5.24
CA ILE A 160 -16.76 -1.63 5.76
C ILE A 160 -17.31 -3.03 5.50
N THR A 161 -16.55 -3.84 4.78
CA THR A 161 -16.92 -5.21 4.42
C THR A 161 -15.78 -6.16 4.77
N ALA A 162 -16.09 -7.22 5.51
CA ALA A 162 -15.15 -8.31 5.74
C ALA A 162 -14.97 -9.12 4.46
N VAL A 163 -13.72 -9.36 4.06
CA VAL A 163 -13.37 -10.11 2.85
C VAL A 163 -12.47 -11.29 3.18
N ARG A 164 -12.58 -12.35 2.39
CA ARG A 164 -11.70 -13.52 2.43
C ARG A 164 -11.12 -13.75 1.02
N PRO A 165 -9.85 -14.18 0.90
CA PRO A 165 -9.32 -14.60 -0.38
C PRO A 165 -10.22 -15.67 -1.03
N SER A 166 -10.56 -15.50 -2.30
CA SER A 166 -11.42 -16.38 -3.07
C SER A 166 -10.76 -16.80 -4.38
N GLY A 167 -11.33 -17.79 -5.07
CA GLY A 167 -10.89 -18.17 -6.41
C GLY A 167 -11.17 -17.07 -7.45
N GLY A 168 -10.37 -17.04 -8.51
CA GLY A 168 -10.63 -16.17 -9.67
C GLY A 168 -11.85 -16.61 -10.48
N ALA A 169 -12.32 -15.74 -11.38
CA ALA A 169 -13.42 -16.03 -12.28
C ALA A 169 -13.16 -17.30 -13.11
N ARG A 170 -14.17 -18.15 -13.23
CA ARG A 170 -14.12 -19.36 -14.07
C ARG A 170 -15.22 -19.25 -15.13
N GLY A 171 -14.84 -19.39 -16.40
CA GLY A 171 -15.83 -19.53 -17.47
C GLY A 171 -16.58 -20.84 -17.27
N GLY A 172 -17.89 -20.76 -17.01
CA GLY A 172 -18.74 -21.95 -17.06
C GLY A 172 -18.80 -22.41 -18.51
N ARG A 173 -18.38 -23.64 -18.81
CA ARG A 173 -18.90 -24.31 -20.01
C ARG A 173 -20.36 -24.59 -19.69
N LEU A 174 -21.25 -23.79 -20.27
CA LEU A 174 -22.65 -24.18 -20.41
C LEU A 174 -22.63 -25.41 -21.32
N GLY A 175 -22.86 -26.57 -20.72
CA GLY A 175 -23.05 -27.83 -21.44
C GLY A 175 -24.40 -27.87 -22.11
#